data_AF-G8SDJ9-F1
#
_entry.id   AF-G8SDJ9-F1
#
_cell.length_a   1.000
_cell.length_b   1.000
_cell.length_c   1.000
_cell.angle_alpha   90.00
_cell.angle_beta   90.00
_cell.angle_gamma   90.00
#
_symmetry.space_group_name_H-M   'P 1'
#
loop_
_entity.id
_entity.type
_entity.pdbx_description
1 polymer ?
#
loop_
_entity_poly.entity_id
_entity_poly.type
_entity_poly.pdbx_seq_one_letter_code
_entity_poly.pdbx_strand_id
1 'polypeptide(L)'
;MDLHPQDYDDLVHGQSMVEQWRRSDHAVAVAAELMKLHGGTVPMSELLWAGAEAFLPRQWNAGRAAEPADAAAEVYDRWRRLTDRRLQRQRQAEAARAEQARQEQADGNKS
;
A
#
# COMPACT_ATOMS: atom_id res chain seq x y z
N MET A 1 14.60 4.12 -18.61
CA MET A 1 13.68 4.79 -17.67
C MET A 1 14.24 6.18 -17.47
N ASP A 2 13.54 7.22 -17.92
CA ASP A 2 13.87 8.60 -17.54
C ASP A 2 13.35 8.82 -16.12
N LEU A 3 14.27 9.03 -15.18
CA LEU A 3 13.94 9.48 -13.83
C LEU A 3 13.46 10.92 -13.92
N HIS A 4 12.37 11.24 -13.21
CA HIS A 4 11.92 12.63 -13.13
C HIS A 4 13.04 13.47 -12.50
N PRO A 5 13.29 14.71 -12.94
CA PRO A 5 14.42 15.51 -12.47
C PRO A 5 14.50 15.64 -10.93
N GLN A 6 13.35 15.75 -10.26
CA GLN A 6 13.27 15.72 -8.79
C GLN A 6 13.78 14.40 -8.17
N ASP A 7 13.50 13.26 -8.80
CA ASP A 7 13.90 11.95 -8.26
C ASP A 7 15.43 11.78 -8.36
N TYR A 8 16.04 12.38 -9.38
CA TYR A 8 17.50 12.43 -9.55
C TYR A 8 18.16 13.32 -8.50
N ASP A 9 17.60 14.51 -8.24
CA ASP A 9 18.11 15.44 -7.23
C ASP A 9 18.03 14.85 -5.81
N ASP A 10 16.93 14.17 -5.49
CA ASP A 10 16.74 13.47 -4.21
C ASP A 10 17.76 12.33 -4.00
N LEU A 11 18.14 11.64 -5.09
CA LEU A 11 19.17 10.60 -5.11
C LEU A 11 20.59 11.17 -4.91
N VAL A 12 20.86 12.39 -5.38
CA VAL A 12 22.20 12.99 -5.42
C VAL A 12 22.47 13.90 -4.20
N HIS A 13 21.45 14.53 -3.62
CA HIS A 13 21.61 15.54 -2.56
C HIS A 13 21.18 15.09 -1.16
N GLY A 14 20.75 13.83 -1.00
CA GLY A 14 20.60 13.20 0.32
C GLY A 14 19.44 13.71 1.19
N GLN A 15 18.53 14.50 0.63
CA GLN A 15 17.31 14.99 1.30
C GLN A 15 16.08 14.48 0.56
N SER A 16 15.87 13.16 0.54
CA SER A 16 14.70 12.56 -0.11
C SER A 16 13.41 13.24 0.35
N MET A 17 12.54 13.60 -0.59
CA MET A 17 11.22 14.17 -0.31
C MET A 17 10.40 13.31 0.68
N VAL A 18 10.58 12.00 0.63
CA VAL A 18 9.98 11.05 1.56
C VAL A 18 10.49 11.27 2.98
N GLU A 19 11.80 11.46 3.13
CA GLU A 19 12.44 11.71 4.42
C GLU A 19 12.06 13.07 5.02
N GLN A 20 11.88 14.09 4.19
CA GLN A 20 11.37 15.40 4.62
C GLN A 20 9.91 15.29 5.08
N TRP A 21 9.07 14.62 4.28
CA TRP A 21 7.67 14.38 4.64
C TRP A 21 7.55 13.55 5.93
N ARG A 22 8.33 12.47 6.10
CA ARG A 22 8.35 11.63 7.31
C ARG A 22 8.60 12.42 8.60
N ARG A 23 9.38 13.50 8.55
CA ARG A 23 9.68 14.37 9.70
C ARG A 23 8.67 15.50 9.89
N SER A 24 7.70 15.65 8.99
CA SER A 24 6.71 16.72 9.05
C SER A 24 5.58 16.40 10.03
N ASP A 25 4.97 17.45 10.60
CA ASP A 25 3.76 17.32 11.41
C ASP A 25 2.60 16.68 10.62
N HIS A 26 2.59 16.89 9.31
CA HIS A 26 1.59 16.29 8.42
C HIS A 26 1.68 14.76 8.41
N ALA A 27 2.89 14.18 8.33
CA ALA A 27 3.06 12.72 8.40
C ALA A 27 2.65 12.16 9.77
N VAL A 28 2.95 12.86 10.86
CA VAL A 28 2.53 12.48 12.22
C VAL A 28 1.00 12.47 12.33
N ALA A 29 0.34 13.51 11.83
CA ALA A 29 -1.11 13.61 11.83
C ALA A 29 -1.76 12.52 10.96
N VAL A 30 -1.24 12.27 9.75
CA VAL A 30 -1.72 11.18 8.88
C VAL A 30 -1.56 9.82 9.56
N ALA A 31 -0.43 9.57 10.21
CA ALA A 31 -0.21 8.32 10.94
C ALA A 31 -1.25 8.14 12.06
N ALA A 32 -1.57 9.20 12.81
CA ALA A 32 -2.61 9.14 13.84
C ALA A 32 -4.00 8.80 13.26
N GLU A 33 -4.37 9.41 12.12
CA GLU A 33 -5.63 9.10 11.45
C GLU A 33 -5.67 7.68 10.88
N LEU A 34 -4.56 7.20 10.30
CA LEU A 34 -4.43 5.82 9.84
C LEU A 34 -4.58 4.82 11.00
N MET A 35 -4.03 5.12 12.17
CA MET A 35 -4.21 4.28 13.36
C MET A 35 -5.68 4.21 13.79
N LYS A 36 -6.43 5.32 13.73
CA LYS A 36 -7.87 5.33 14.02
C LYS A 36 -8.63 4.46 13.02
N LEU A 37 -8.36 4.60 11.72
CA LEU A 37 -9.02 3.83 10.67
C LEU A 37 -8.72 2.33 10.75
N HIS A 38 -7.52 1.96 11.20
CA HIS A 38 -7.10 0.56 11.28
C HIS A 38 -7.56 -0.16 12.56
N GLY A 39 -8.05 0.56 13.58
CA GLY A 39 -8.52 -0.04 14.84
C GLY A 39 -7.56 0.06 16.02
N GLY A 40 -6.65 1.03 16.01
CA GLY A 40 -6.06 1.59 17.25
C GLY A 40 -4.88 0.85 17.89
N THR A 41 -4.34 -0.24 17.31
CA THR A 41 -3.07 -0.83 17.82
C THR A 41 -2.11 -1.28 16.70
N VAL A 42 -0.82 -0.98 16.93
CA VAL A 42 0.42 -1.11 16.10
C VAL A 42 0.58 -2.51 15.48
N PRO A 43 1.22 -2.73 14.29
CA PRO A 43 1.96 -1.85 13.40
C PRO A 43 1.20 -1.52 12.10
N MET A 44 1.38 -0.31 11.59
CA MET A 44 1.03 0.03 10.22
C MET A 44 1.68 -1.02 9.32
N SER A 45 0.89 -1.85 8.62
CA SER A 45 1.49 -2.85 7.73
C SER A 45 2.49 -2.15 6.82
N GLU A 46 3.67 -2.74 6.59
CA GLU A 46 4.70 -2.11 5.74
C GLU A 46 4.12 -1.65 4.40
N LEU A 47 3.12 -2.37 3.88
CA LEU A 47 2.40 -2.03 2.66
C LEU A 47 1.51 -0.78 2.78
N LEU A 48 0.88 -0.55 3.93
CA LEU A 48 0.07 0.65 4.19
C LEU A 48 0.97 1.88 4.26
N TRP A 49 2.07 1.78 5.01
CA TRP A 49 3.00 2.89 5.16
C TRP A 49 3.79 3.17 3.87
N ALA A 50 4.23 2.13 3.16
CA ALA A 50 4.81 2.29 1.81
C ALA A 50 3.81 2.94 0.83
N GLY A 51 2.51 2.67 0.98
CA GLY A 51 1.46 3.33 0.22
C GLY A 51 1.37 4.83 0.49
N ALA A 52 1.50 5.24 1.77
CA ALA A 52 1.56 6.64 2.15
C ALA A 52 2.80 7.33 1.56
N GLU A 53 3.97 6.70 1.68
CA GLU A 53 5.25 7.23 1.21
C GLU A 53 5.34 7.37 -0.31
N ALA A 54 4.66 6.49 -1.06
CA ALA A 54 4.61 6.59 -2.51
C ALA A 54 3.69 7.71 -3.02
N PHE A 55 2.78 8.21 -2.17
CA PHE A 55 1.67 9.07 -2.61
C PHE A 55 1.72 10.49 -2.04
N LEU A 56 1.90 10.61 -0.72
CA LEU A 56 1.72 11.86 0.01
C LEU A 56 2.89 12.84 -0.10
N PRO A 57 4.18 12.42 -0.13
CA PRO A 57 5.31 13.36 -0.18
C PRO A 57 5.24 14.36 -1.35
N ARG A 58 4.81 13.89 -2.54
CA ARG A 58 4.69 14.75 -3.73
C ARG A 58 3.62 15.83 -3.59
N GLN A 59 2.48 15.50 -3.00
CA GLN A 59 1.38 16.45 -2.81
C GLN A 59 1.69 17.44 -1.70
N TRP A 60 2.31 16.96 -0.62
CA TRP A 60 2.77 17.77 0.49
C TRP A 60 3.83 18.79 0.05
N ASN A 61 4.87 18.35 -0.66
CA ASN A 61 5.92 19.23 -1.14
C ASN A 61 5.40 20.29 -2.14
N ALA A 62 4.32 19.99 -2.87
CA ALA A 62 3.67 20.93 -3.77
C ALA A 62 2.72 21.93 -3.04
N GLY A 63 2.58 21.85 -1.72
CA GLY A 63 1.63 22.65 -0.95
C GLY A 63 0.16 22.31 -1.24
N ARG A 64 -0.11 21.10 -1.72
CA ARG A 64 -1.45 20.61 -2.10
C ARG A 64 -1.84 19.33 -1.35
N ALA A 65 -1.18 19.04 -0.24
CA ALA A 65 -1.59 17.94 0.61
C ALA A 65 -3.03 18.16 1.08
N ALA A 66 -3.83 17.11 1.00
CA ALA A 66 -5.15 17.10 1.63
C ALA A 66 -5.01 17.19 3.16
N GLU A 67 -6.12 17.47 3.84
CA GLU A 67 -6.15 17.38 5.29
C GLU A 67 -5.75 15.97 5.75
N PRO A 68 -5.09 15.81 6.92
CA PRO A 68 -4.55 14.52 7.35
C PRO A 68 -5.57 13.38 7.36
N ALA A 69 -6.83 13.66 7.71
CA ALA A 69 -7.91 12.68 7.71
C ALA A 69 -8.25 12.19 6.30
N ASP A 70 -8.34 13.10 5.32
CA ASP A 70 -8.65 12.77 3.92
C ASP A 70 -7.49 12.02 3.27
N ALA A 71 -6.26 12.48 3.53
CA ALA A 71 -5.03 11.81 3.09
C ALA A 71 -4.93 10.38 3.63
N ALA A 72 -5.22 10.19 4.92
CA ALA A 72 -5.25 8.87 5.54
C ALA A 72 -6.34 7.97 4.95
N ALA A 73 -7.55 8.50 4.73
CA ALA A 73 -8.64 7.75 4.11
C ALA A 73 -8.28 7.28 2.70
N GLU A 74 -7.67 8.14 1.88
CA GLU A 74 -7.26 7.77 0.52
C GLU A 74 -6.18 6.68 0.52
N VAL A 75 -5.16 6.83 1.38
CA VAL A 75 -4.11 5.81 1.54
C VAL A 75 -4.72 4.48 1.98
N TYR A 76 -5.61 4.52 2.97
CA TYR A 76 -6.27 3.34 3.51
C TYR A 76 -7.12 2.62 2.45
N ASP A 77 -7.89 3.37 1.65
CA ASP A 77 -8.71 2.81 0.59
C ASP A 77 -7.86 2.16 -0.52
N ARG A 78 -6.74 2.79 -0.90
CA ARG A 78 -5.80 2.21 -1.87
C ARG A 78 -5.22 0.90 -1.35
N TRP A 79 -4.79 0.88 -0.09
CA TRP A 79 -4.29 -0.31 0.58
C TRP A 79 -5.35 -1.41 0.66
N ARG A 80 -6.59 -1.08 1.06
CA ARG A 80 -7.70 -2.03 1.18
C ARG A 80 -7.99 -2.69 -0.17
N ARG A 81 -8.08 -1.91 -1.24
CA ARG A 81 -8.28 -2.45 -2.61
C ARG A 81 -7.14 -3.36 -3.08
N LEU A 82 -5.89 -3.11 -2.66
CA LEU A 82 -4.78 -4.00 -2.98
C LEU A 82 -4.87 -5.31 -2.20
N THR A 83 -5.23 -5.23 -0.92
CA THR A 83 -5.41 -6.38 -0.04
C THR A 83 -6.57 -7.26 -0.51
N ASP A 84 -7.72 -6.67 -0.83
CA ASP A 84 -8.88 -7.39 -1.36
C ASP A 84 -8.55 -8.12 -2.67
N ARG A 85 -7.82 -7.46 -3.58
CA ARG A 85 -7.35 -8.09 -4.83
C ARG A 85 -6.39 -9.25 -4.57
N ARG A 86 -5.50 -9.15 -3.59
CA ARG A 86 -4.59 -10.25 -3.21
C ARG A 86 -5.37 -11.44 -2.67
N LEU A 87 -6.34 -11.19 -1.80
CA LEU A 87 -7.19 -12.22 -1.22
C LEU A 87 -8.06 -12.91 -2.29
N GLN A 88 -8.60 -12.14 -3.23
CA GLN A 88 -9.36 -12.71 -4.36
C GLN A 88 -8.50 -13.64 -5.21
N ARG A 89 -7.24 -13.25 -5.51
CA ARG A 89 -6.31 -14.12 -6.25
C ARG A 89 -5.95 -15.39 -5.48
N GLN A 90 -5.77 -15.31 -4.17
CA GLN A 90 -5.52 -16.48 -3.33
C GLN A 90 -6.69 -17.46 -3.39
N ARG A 91 -7.92 -16.98 -3.19
CA ARG A 91 -9.13 -17.82 -3.28
C ARG A 91 -9.30 -18.48 -4.66
N GLN A 92 -9.00 -17.76 -5.74
CA GLN A 92 -9.04 -18.32 -7.10
C GLN A 92 -7.98 -19.42 -7.30
N ALA A 93 -6.76 -19.20 -6.80
CA ALA A 93 -5.70 -20.20 -6.87
C ALA A 93 -6.04 -21.47 -6.06
N GLU A 94 -6.65 -21.32 -4.88
CA GLU A 94 -7.13 -22.43 -4.08
C GLU A 94 -8.25 -23.21 -4.79
N ALA A 95 -9.23 -22.52 -5.37
CA ALA A 95 -10.30 -23.15 -6.14
C ALA A 95 -9.77 -23.93 -7.35
N ALA A 96 -8.79 -23.36 -8.09
CA ALA A 96 -8.17 -24.02 -9.22
C ALA A 96 -7.42 -25.31 -8.80
N ARG A 97 -6.68 -25.27 -7.68
CA ARG A 97 -6.01 -26.46 -7.13
C ARG A 97 -6.99 -27.53 -6.67
N ALA A 98 -8.10 -27.13 -6.04
CA ALA A 98 -9.14 -28.06 -5.60
C ALA A 98 -9.82 -28.76 -6.79
N GLU A 99 -10.02 -28.04 -7.89
CA GLU A 99 -10.58 -28.62 -9.11
C GLU A 99 -9.61 -29.60 -9.79
N GLN A 100 -8.32 -29.27 -9.87
CA GLN A 100 -7.29 -30.17 -10.37
C GLN A 100 -7.22 -31.47 -9.56
N ALA A 101 -7.22 -31.37 -8.23
CA ALA A 101 -7.20 -32.54 -7.35
C ALA A 101 -8.45 -33.44 -7.54
N ARG A 102 -9.61 -32.86 -7.83
CA ARG A 102 -10.83 -33.62 -8.13
C ARG A 102 -10.75 -34.35 -9.47
N GLN A 103 -10.17 -33.72 -10.49
CA GLN A 103 -9.98 -34.32 -11.80
C GLN A 103 -9.00 -35.49 -11.73
N GLU A 104 -7.88 -35.32 -11.04
CA GLU A 104 -6.89 -36.39 -10.81
C GLU A 104 -7.49 -37.60 -10.07
N GLN A 105 -8.35 -37.37 -9.07
CA GLN A 105 -9.05 -38.46 -8.37
C GLN A 105 -10.11 -39.15 -9.25
N ALA A 106 -10.79 -38.41 -10.13
CA ALA A 106 -11.79 -38.98 -11.03
C ALA A 106 -11.15 -39.84 -12.13
N ASP A 107 -9.97 -39.46 -12.62
CA ASP A 107 -9.23 -40.21 -13.64
C ASP A 107 -8.52 -41.43 -13.04
N GLY A 108 -8.01 -41.33 -11.81
CA GLY A 108 -7.42 -42.45 -11.08
C GLY A 108 -8.42 -43.55 -10.70
N ASN A 109 -9.71 -43.24 -10.57
CA ASN A 109 -10.76 -44.21 -10.22
C ASN A 109 -11.35 -44.92 -11.46
N LYS A 110 -10.93 -44.53 -12.68
CA LYS A 110 -11.34 -45.14 -13.95
C LYS A 110 -10.29 -46.09 -14.55
N SER A 111 -9.11 -46.22 -13.91
CA SER A 111 -8.05 -47.17 -14.27
C SER A 111 -8.04 -48.35 -13.31
#